data_AF-A0AAN6ER96-F1
#
_entry.id   AF-A0AAN6ER96-F1
#
_cell.length_a   1.000
_cell.length_b   1.000
_cell.length_c   1.000
_cell.angle_alpha   90.00
_cell.angle_beta   90.00
_cell.angle_gamma   90.00
#
_symmetry.space_group_name_H-M   'P 1'
#
loop_
_entity.id
_entity.type
_entity.pdbx_description
1 polymer ?
#
loop_
_entity_poly.entity_id
_entity_poly.type
_entity_poly.pdbx_seq_one_letter_code
_entity_poly.pdbx_strand_id
1 'polypeptide(L)'
;MNAPDFTVLFRGISQSRLRGLLDEDGNLSDITTLQSLTPADFLGQESGYYFTVEREVAVRYASFAKRRDDNGSNVILFVVKLPNAATESLSEKQL
;
A
#
# COMPACT_ATOMS: atom_id res chain seq x y z
N MET A 1 10.30 -26.66 4.83
CA MET A 1 9.26 -25.69 5.22
C MET A 1 8.73 -25.09 3.94
N ASN A 2 7.47 -25.34 3.59
CA ASN A 2 6.87 -24.78 2.38
C ASN A 2 6.59 -23.29 2.64
N ALA A 3 7.30 -22.42 1.93
CA ALA A 3 6.92 -21.01 1.91
C ALA A 3 5.54 -20.90 1.25
N PRO A 4 4.64 -20.02 1.73
CA PRO A 4 3.36 -19.78 1.07
C PRO A 4 3.62 -19.26 -0.35
N ASP A 5 2.81 -19.67 -1.35
CA ASP A 5 2.97 -19.29 -2.77
C ASP A 5 2.90 -17.77 -3.04
N PHE A 6 2.50 -17.01 -2.03
CA PHE A 6 2.33 -15.56 -2.08
C PHE A 6 2.95 -14.90 -0.86
N THR A 7 3.56 -13.75 -1.11
CA THR A 7 3.92 -12.76 -0.10
C THR A 7 2.75 -11.81 0.11
N VAL A 8 2.32 -11.66 1.36
CA VAL A 8 1.22 -10.75 1.72
C VAL A 8 1.79 -9.42 2.16
N LEU A 9 1.34 -8.35 1.51
CA LEU A 9 1.71 -6.98 1.79
C LEU A 9 0.49 -6.22 2.32
N PHE A 10 0.70 -5.45 3.37
CA PHE A 10 -0.32 -4.68 4.06
C PHE A 10 -0.04 -3.19 3.93
N ARG A 11 -1.11 -2.40 3.87
CA ARG A 11 -1.04 -0.95 3.99
C ARG A 11 -2.25 -0.40 4.72
N GLY A 12 -2.00 0.43 5.73
CA GLY A 12 -3.02 1.27 6.33
C GLY A 12 -3.23 2.53 5.51
N ILE A 13 -4.48 2.82 5.08
CA ILE A 13 -4.80 4.02 4.29
C ILE A 13 -6.18 4.57 4.66
N SER A 14 -6.41 5.86 4.46
CA SER A 14 -7.75 6.46 4.60
C SER A 14 -8.66 5.99 3.46
N GLN A 15 -9.92 5.68 3.76
CA GLN A 15 -10.93 5.23 2.80
C GLN A 15 -11.14 6.26 1.68
N SER A 16 -11.02 7.55 2.00
CA SER A 16 -11.16 8.63 1.01
C SER A 16 -10.11 8.55 -0.10
N ARG A 17 -8.93 7.98 0.19
CA ARG A 17 -7.84 7.76 -0.78
C ARG A 17 -8.08 6.55 -1.69
N LEU A 18 -9.10 5.73 -1.44
CA LEU A 18 -9.45 4.62 -2.33
C LEU A 18 -10.40 5.02 -3.46
N ARG A 19 -10.88 6.26 -3.46
CA ARG A 19 -11.77 6.73 -4.52
C ARG A 19 -11.04 6.67 -5.86
N GLY A 20 -11.58 5.90 -6.81
CA GLY A 20 -10.97 5.67 -8.12
C GLY A 20 -9.93 4.54 -8.17
N LEU A 21 -9.64 3.87 -7.05
CA LEU A 21 -8.74 2.72 -7.06
C LEU A 21 -9.29 1.59 -7.94
N LEU A 22 -10.60 1.34 -7.84
CA LEU A 22 -11.30 0.32 -8.60
C LEU A 22 -12.25 0.98 -9.61
N ASP A 23 -12.43 0.36 -10.77
CA ASP A 23 -13.50 0.70 -11.72
C ASP A 23 -14.86 0.17 -11.24
N GLU A 24 -15.91 0.39 -12.05
CA GLU A 24 -17.28 -0.04 -11.74
C GLU A 24 -17.42 -1.57 -11.67
N ASP A 25 -16.53 -2.30 -12.34
CA ASP A 25 -16.48 -3.77 -12.37
C ASP A 25 -15.62 -4.35 -11.22
N GLY A 26 -15.00 -3.48 -10.42
CA GLY A 26 -14.14 -3.86 -9.30
C GLY A 26 -12.70 -4.21 -9.68
N ASN A 27 -12.27 -3.95 -10.92
CA ASN A 27 -10.88 -4.11 -11.34
C ASN A 27 -10.05 -2.91 -10.95
N LEU A 28 -8.74 -3.10 -10.82
CA LEU A 28 -7.80 -2.02 -10.54
C LEU A 28 -7.81 -0.98 -11.68
N SER A 29 -8.32 0.22 -11.40
CA SER A 29 -8.41 1.33 -12.35
C SER A 29 -7.22 2.28 -12.20
N ASP A 30 -6.99 2.78 -10.99
CA ASP A 30 -5.92 3.75 -10.72
C ASP A 30 -5.15 3.43 -9.45
N ILE A 31 -4.01 2.76 -9.61
CA ILE A 31 -3.12 2.43 -8.51
C ILE A 31 -2.43 3.67 -7.92
N THR A 32 -2.36 4.80 -8.63
CA THR A 32 -1.66 6.02 -8.15
C THR A 32 -2.37 6.65 -6.95
N THR A 33 -3.64 6.33 -6.74
CA THR A 33 -4.39 6.64 -5.51
C THR A 33 -3.72 6.09 -4.24
N LEU A 34 -2.94 5.03 -4.40
CA LEU A 34 -2.07 4.45 -3.36
C LEU A 34 -0.69 5.11 -3.31
N GLN A 35 -0.39 6.22 -3.98
CA GLN A 35 0.88 6.89 -3.76
C GLN A 35 0.83 7.68 -2.44
N SER A 36 1.90 7.60 -1.66
CA SER A 36 2.14 8.52 -0.56
C SER A 36 3.33 9.39 -0.91
N LEU A 37 3.24 10.67 -0.56
CA LEU A 37 4.41 11.55 -0.57
C LEU A 37 5.42 11.02 0.45
N THR A 38 6.69 11.05 0.07
CA THR A 38 7.79 10.78 0.99
C THR A 38 7.71 11.77 2.16
N PRO A 39 7.81 11.31 3.42
CA PRO A 39 8.12 12.21 4.52
C PRO A 39 9.59 12.60 4.37
N ALA A 40 9.90 13.62 3.56
CA ALA A 40 11.28 14.07 3.39
C ALA A 40 11.37 15.56 3.70
N ASP A 41 12.12 15.85 4.74
CA ASP A 41 12.63 17.14 5.17
C ASP A 41 13.86 17.61 4.36
N PHE A 42 14.42 16.79 3.44
CA PHE A 42 15.60 17.24 2.66
C PHE A 42 15.67 16.96 1.15
N LEU A 43 14.87 16.06 0.54
CA LEU A 43 14.77 15.92 -0.93
C LEU A 43 13.39 15.33 -1.32
N GLY A 44 12.33 16.13 -1.13
CA GLY A 44 10.94 15.71 -1.31
C GLY A 44 10.46 15.63 -2.76
N GLN A 45 11.07 14.80 -3.61
CA GLN A 45 10.65 14.70 -5.02
C GLN A 45 9.95 13.40 -5.43
N GLU A 46 9.96 12.34 -4.63
CA GLU A 46 9.46 11.04 -5.12
C GLU A 46 8.28 10.49 -4.30
N SER A 47 7.11 10.45 -4.92
CA SER A 47 5.94 9.75 -4.42
C SER A 47 6.11 8.24 -4.60
N GLY A 48 5.94 7.47 -3.52
CA GLY A 48 6.20 6.03 -3.51
C GLY A 48 4.98 5.21 -3.09
N TYR A 49 5.03 3.92 -3.41
CA TYR A 49 4.10 2.92 -2.89
C TYR A 49 4.68 2.28 -1.63
N TYR A 50 4.04 2.50 -0.49
CA TYR A 50 4.51 1.97 0.78
C TYR A 50 3.60 0.84 1.26
N PHE A 51 4.22 -0.31 1.48
CA PHE A 51 3.61 -1.50 2.04
C PHE A 51 4.53 -2.12 3.09
N THR A 52 3.97 -2.97 3.95
CA THR A 52 4.72 -3.74 4.94
C THR A 52 4.24 -5.18 4.98
N VAL A 53 5.13 -6.13 5.23
CA VAL A 53 4.78 -7.54 5.47
C VAL A 53 4.14 -7.75 6.85
N GLU A 54 4.33 -6.80 7.77
CA GLU A 54 3.83 -6.87 9.14
C GLU A 54 2.47 -6.19 9.27
N ARG A 55 1.42 -6.98 9.48
CA ARG A 55 0.05 -6.47 9.67
C ARG A 55 -0.04 -5.42 10.79
N GLU A 56 0.67 -5.63 11.90
CA GLU A 56 0.61 -4.73 13.06
C GLU A 56 1.19 -3.34 12.74
N VAL A 57 2.27 -3.29 11.96
CA VAL A 57 2.86 -2.04 11.46
C VAL A 57 1.85 -1.30 10.59
N ALA A 58 1.16 -2.00 9.68
CA ALA A 58 0.12 -1.38 8.85
C ALA A 58 -1.07 -0.85 9.68
N VAL A 59 -1.50 -1.56 10.72
CA VAL A 59 -2.55 -1.09 11.66
C VAL A 59 -2.09 0.14 12.43
N ARG A 60 -0.81 0.19 12.85
CA ARG A 60 -0.25 1.36 13.51
C ARG A 60 -0.23 2.58 12.59
N TYR A 61 0.14 2.40 11.32
CA TYR A 61 0.06 3.47 10.32
C TYR A 61 -1.38 3.89 10.02
N ALA A 62 -2.32 2.96 9.92
CA ALA A 62 -3.75 3.27 9.78
C ALA A 62 -4.24 4.12 10.96
N SER A 63 -3.89 3.74 12.19
CA SER A 63 -4.27 4.47 13.40
C SER A 63 -3.65 5.87 13.43
N PHE A 64 -2.40 6.01 13.00
CA PHE A 64 -1.74 7.31 12.86
C PHE A 64 -2.43 8.19 11.82
N ALA A 65 -2.78 7.64 10.65
CA ALA A 65 -3.51 8.35 9.61
C ALA A 65 -4.90 8.80 10.10
N LYS A 66 -5.65 7.91 10.78
CA LYS A 66 -6.98 8.22 11.34
C LYS A 66 -6.94 9.42 12.30
N ARG A 67 -5.90 9.49 13.14
CA ARG A 67 -5.73 10.59 14.10
C ARG A 67 -5.44 11.94 13.44
N ARG A 68 -4.96 11.94 12.19
CA ARG A 68 -4.57 13.13 11.44
C ARG A 68 -5.56 13.48 10.32
N ASP A 69 -6.63 12.71 10.20
CA ASP A 69 -7.67 12.96 9.22
C ASP A 69 -8.77 13.80 9.88
N ASP A 70 -8.68 15.11 9.66
CA ASP A 70 -9.63 16.08 10.23
C ASP A 70 -11.06 15.90 9.68
N ASN A 71 -11.21 15.15 8.58
CA ASN A 71 -12.50 14.86 7.96
C ASN A 71 -13.19 13.61 8.52
N GLY A 72 -12.58 12.94 9.50
CA GLY A 72 -13.17 11.76 10.15
C GLY A 72 -13.32 10.54 9.24
N SER A 73 -12.58 10.48 8.12
CA SER A 73 -12.68 9.33 7.23
C SER A 73 -12.27 8.04 7.94
N ASN A 74 -12.92 6.93 7.58
CA ASN A 74 -12.49 5.62 8.05
C ASN A 74 -11.11 5.29 7.49
N VAL A 75 -10.35 4.47 8.22
CA VAL A 75 -9.11 3.88 7.71
C VAL A 75 -9.35 2.41 7.43
N ILE A 76 -8.72 1.93 6.37
CA ILE A 76 -8.86 0.57 5.86
C ILE A 76 -7.47 -0.07 5.77
N LEU A 77 -7.45 -1.39 5.92
CA LEU A 77 -6.26 -2.19 5.71
C LEU A 77 -6.32 -2.77 4.29
N PHE A 78 -5.52 -2.20 3.39
CA PHE A 78 -5.39 -2.69 2.04
C PHE A 78 -4.39 -3.85 2.01
N VAL A 79 -4.77 -4.94 1.34
CA VAL A 79 -3.99 -6.19 1.31
C VAL A 79 -3.67 -6.55 -0.13
N VAL A 80 -2.39 -6.72 -0.43
CA VAL A 80 -1.90 -7.20 -1.72
C VAL A 80 -1.30 -8.58 -1.52
N LYS A 81 -1.68 -9.53 -2.37
CA LYS A 81 -1.05 -10.84 -2.46
C LYS A 81 -0.16 -10.86 -3.68
N LEU A 82 1.15 -10.90 -3.47
CA LEU A 82 2.14 -10.93 -4.53
C LEU A 82 2.61 -12.37 -4.70
N PRO A 83 2.43 -13.01 -5.88
CA PRO A 83 2.96 -14.34 -6.13
C PRO A 83 4.48 -14.34 -5.96
N ASN A 84 5.04 -15.31 -5.24
CA ASN A 84 6.50 -15.36 -5.05
C ASN A 84 7.23 -15.54 -6.38
N ALA A 85 6.63 -16.26 -7.32
CA ALA A 85 7.15 -16.39 -8.68
C ALA A 85 7.32 -15.04 -9.37
N ALA A 86 6.42 -14.07 -9.10
CA ALA A 86 6.53 -12.72 -9.67
C ALA A 86 7.76 -12.00 -9.12
N THR A 87 8.02 -12.09 -7.81
CA THR A 87 9.23 -11.51 -7.20
C THR A 87 10.51 -12.21 -7.61
N GLU A 88 10.49 -13.54 -7.71
CA GLU A 88 11.66 -14.34 -8.11
C GLU A 88 12.01 -14.14 -9.59
N SER A 89 11.02 -13.81 -10.42
CA SER A 89 11.23 -13.51 -11.85
C SER A 89 11.82 -12.12 -12.11
N LEU A 90 11.89 -11.24 -11.11
CA LEU A 90 12.52 -9.93 -11.25
C LEU A 90 14.04 -10.13 -11.33
N SER A 91 14.60 -10.01 -12.54
CA SER A 91 16.05 -10.07 -12.74
C SER A 91 16.74 -8.84 -12.15
N GLU A 92 18.03 -8.95 -11.78
CA GLU A 92 18.85 -7.86 -11.22
C GLU A 92 18.83 -6.55 -12.04
N LYS A 93 18.41 -6.58 -13.31
CA LYS A 93 18.25 -5.38 -14.16
C LYS A 93 16.99 -4.55 -13.91
N GLN A 94 16.09 -5.02 -13.05
CA GLN A 94 14.83 -4.33 -12.70
C GLN A 94 14.81 -3.81 -11.25
N LEU A 95 15.94 -3.92 -10.55
CA LEU A 95 16.25 -3.26 -9.28
C LEU A 95 17.11 -2.03 -9.54
#